data_AF-A0A821ZT78-F1
#
_entry.id   AF-A0A821ZT78-F1
#
_cell.length_a   1.000
_cell.length_b   1.000
_cell.length_c   1.000
_cell.angle_alpha   90.00
_cell.angle_beta   90.00
_cell.angle_gamma   90.00
#
_symmetry.space_group_name_H-M   'P 1'
#
loop_
_entity.id
_entity.type
_entity.pdbx_description
1 polymer ?
#
loop_
_entity_poly.entity_id
_entity_poly.type
_entity_poly.pdbx_seq_one_letter_code
_entity_poly.pdbx_strand_id
1 'polypeptide(L)'
;MSTAQLFKVQSNHFLKENLALTEYRTEPFFKDNLPVPFISSSVQSKLAIRAVILNDPILLKCLIDDVDRVCSVHIRHDLSESLSVIHYAIKNNNINLLKILLEDLKNPKDNRYPFPEVTIKKQSTGHARIRTLGFLTAKIMPSRGAREGNNALIKDKMEAINLYDGKETLLYAIQNSCSTEIYDFLCENFH
;
A
#
# COMPACT_ATOMS: atom_id res chain seq x y z
N MET A 1 -44.26 -23.16 -7.27
CA MET A 1 -43.42 -22.43 -8.25
C MET A 1 -43.20 -21.03 -7.72
N SER A 2 -41.97 -20.71 -7.26
CA SER A 2 -41.65 -19.43 -6.64
C SER A 2 -41.35 -18.38 -7.70
N THR A 3 -42.08 -17.28 -7.67
CA THR A 3 -41.88 -16.11 -8.53
C THR A 3 -40.58 -15.41 -8.15
N ALA A 4 -39.64 -15.35 -9.08
CA ALA A 4 -38.45 -14.50 -8.96
C ALA A 4 -38.90 -13.04 -8.90
N GLN A 5 -38.61 -12.36 -7.79
CA GLN A 5 -38.77 -10.91 -7.69
C GLN A 5 -37.76 -10.24 -8.63
N LEU A 6 -38.26 -9.72 -9.74
CA LEU A 6 -37.51 -8.82 -10.60
C LEU A 6 -37.15 -7.57 -9.80
N PHE A 7 -35.88 -7.41 -9.45
CA PHE A 7 -35.36 -6.15 -8.93
C PHE A 7 -35.55 -5.08 -10.02
N LYS A 8 -36.54 -4.21 -9.82
CA LYS A 8 -36.73 -3.02 -10.66
C LYS A 8 -35.47 -2.18 -10.55
N VAL A 9 -34.77 -2.00 -11.68
CA VAL A 9 -33.68 -1.03 -11.78
C VAL A 9 -34.26 0.34 -11.47
N GLN A 10 -33.97 0.87 -10.28
CA GLN A 10 -34.34 2.24 -9.94
C GLN A 10 -33.43 3.17 -10.74
N SER A 11 -34.03 4.07 -11.53
CA SER A 11 -33.28 5.08 -12.26
C SER A 11 -32.65 6.07 -11.30
N ASN A 12 -31.50 6.64 -11.68
CA ASN A 12 -30.73 7.56 -10.84
C ASN A 12 -31.53 8.79 -10.37
N HIS A 13 -32.65 9.12 -11.03
CA HIS A 13 -33.55 10.22 -10.65
C HIS A 13 -34.28 10.02 -9.31
N PHE A 14 -34.30 8.80 -8.75
CA PHE A 14 -34.87 8.52 -7.43
C PHE A 14 -33.87 8.65 -6.27
N LEU A 15 -32.59 8.85 -6.58
CA LEU A 15 -31.56 9.05 -5.58
C LEU A 15 -31.68 10.47 -5.01
N LYS A 16 -31.79 10.57 -3.69
CA LYS A 16 -31.69 11.85 -2.98
C LYS A 16 -30.26 12.03 -2.50
N GLU A 17 -29.73 13.24 -2.63
CA GLU A 17 -28.40 13.56 -2.13
C GLU A 17 -28.33 13.33 -0.62
N ASN A 18 -27.29 12.61 -0.19
CA ASN A 18 -27.03 12.39 1.23
C ASN A 18 -26.14 13.51 1.77
N LEU A 19 -26.78 14.58 2.26
CA LEU A 19 -26.11 15.77 2.81
C LEU A 19 -25.38 15.51 4.14
N ALA A 20 -25.48 14.31 4.72
CA ALA A 20 -24.77 13.93 5.95
C ALA A 20 -23.32 13.47 5.69
N LEU A 21 -22.89 13.39 4.42
CA LEU A 21 -21.54 12.98 4.08
C LEU A 21 -20.55 14.13 4.29
N THR A 22 -19.47 13.85 5.02
CA THR A 22 -18.35 14.78 5.17
C THR A 22 -17.58 14.86 3.86
N GLU A 23 -17.63 16.00 3.18
CA GLU A 23 -16.83 16.26 1.99
C GLU A 23 -15.39 16.62 2.39
N TYR A 24 -14.43 15.79 1.98
CA TYR A 24 -13.02 16.09 2.11
C TYR A 24 -12.53 16.83 0.86
N ARG A 25 -11.92 18.00 1.05
CA ARG A 25 -11.33 18.78 -0.06
C ARG A 25 -10.02 18.16 -0.56
N THR A 26 -9.33 17.47 0.33
CA THR A 26 -8.00 16.90 0.17
C THR A 26 -8.00 15.50 0.76
N GLU A 27 -7.02 14.69 0.37
CA GLU A 27 -6.99 13.31 0.79
C GLU A 27 -6.55 13.19 2.26
N PRO A 28 -7.42 12.68 3.17
CA PRO A 28 -7.18 12.76 4.61
C PRO A 28 -6.08 11.80 5.11
N PHE A 29 -5.74 10.77 4.34
CA PHE A 29 -4.77 9.76 4.76
C PHE A 29 -3.33 10.18 4.59
N PHE A 30 -3.02 11.02 3.58
CA PHE A 30 -1.64 11.41 3.27
C PHE A 30 -1.37 12.91 3.34
N LYS A 31 -2.33 13.76 2.97
CA LYS A 31 -2.10 15.19 2.76
C LYS A 31 -2.54 16.07 3.93
N ASP A 32 -3.54 15.64 4.69
CA ASP A 32 -4.10 16.43 5.79
C ASP A 32 -3.72 15.87 7.16
N ASN A 33 -3.73 16.73 8.18
CA ASN A 33 -3.51 16.34 9.57
C ASN A 33 -4.80 15.97 10.32
N LEU A 34 -5.78 15.35 9.65
CA LEU A 34 -7.05 14.97 10.26
C LEU A 34 -6.93 13.64 11.03
N PRO A 35 -7.67 13.43 12.13
CA PRO A 35 -7.69 12.16 12.81
C PRO A 35 -8.38 11.11 11.92
N VAL A 36 -7.68 10.01 11.68
CA VAL A 36 -8.15 8.92 10.81
C VAL A 36 -8.53 7.73 11.67
N PRO A 37 -9.72 7.12 11.48
CA PRO A 37 -10.10 5.93 12.23
C PRO A 37 -9.24 4.73 11.82
N PHE A 38 -9.08 3.78 12.73
CA PHE A 38 -8.41 2.53 12.40
C PHE A 38 -9.26 1.71 11.41
N ILE A 39 -8.68 1.39 10.25
CA ILE A 39 -9.33 0.60 9.18
C ILE A 39 -8.69 -0.78 9.09
N SER A 40 -7.38 -0.81 8.90
CA SER A 40 -6.61 -2.04 8.80
C SER A 40 -5.16 -1.75 9.16
N SER A 41 -4.41 -2.79 9.50
CA SER A 41 -3.00 -2.67 9.84
C SER A 41 -2.14 -2.20 8.67
N SER A 42 -2.48 -2.59 7.44
CA SER A 42 -1.82 -2.09 6.22
C SER A 42 -2.08 -0.59 6.00
N VAL A 43 -3.31 -0.12 6.23
CA VAL A 43 -3.64 1.32 6.10
C VAL A 43 -2.96 2.12 7.20
N GLN A 44 -2.97 1.61 8.44
CA GLN A 44 -2.31 2.25 9.57
C GLN A 44 -0.80 2.38 9.33
N SER A 45 -0.19 1.35 8.74
CA SER A 45 1.21 1.35 8.33
C SER A 45 1.55 2.44 7.32
N LYS A 46 0.65 2.71 6.37
CA LYS A 46 0.84 3.79 5.36
C LYS A 46 0.78 5.20 5.95
N LEU A 47 0.25 5.39 7.15
CA LEU A 47 0.29 6.69 7.84
C LEU A 47 1.73 7.16 8.14
N ALA A 48 2.72 6.26 8.09
CA ALA A 48 4.12 6.62 8.15
C ALA A 48 4.52 7.56 7.00
N ILE A 49 3.97 7.34 5.81
CA ILE A 49 4.19 8.21 4.64
C ILE A 49 3.62 9.60 4.92
N ARG A 50 2.41 9.67 5.51
CA ARG A 50 1.81 10.93 5.93
C ARG A 50 2.68 11.68 6.93
N ALA A 51 3.20 11.00 7.96
CA ALA A 51 4.08 11.61 8.95
C ALA A 51 5.31 12.24 8.29
N VAL A 52 5.88 11.56 7.28
CA VAL A 52 7.00 12.09 6.51
C VAL A 52 6.60 13.27 5.63
N ILE A 53 5.49 13.17 4.89
CA ILE A 53 4.98 14.24 4.02
C ILE A 53 4.71 15.52 4.83
N LEU A 54 4.11 15.39 6.02
CA LEU A 54 3.81 16.49 6.93
C LEU A 54 5.02 16.97 7.74
N ASN A 55 6.18 16.32 7.61
CA ASN A 55 7.38 16.56 8.42
C ASN A 55 7.13 16.48 9.94
N ASP A 56 6.32 15.51 10.38
CA ASP A 56 6.00 15.27 11.79
C ASP A 56 6.80 14.08 12.35
N PRO A 57 7.94 14.32 13.03
CA PRO A 57 8.75 13.26 13.61
C PRO A 57 8.11 12.60 14.82
N ILE A 58 7.17 13.28 15.49
CA ILE A 58 6.50 12.75 16.69
C ILE A 58 5.53 11.68 16.25
N LEU A 59 4.70 11.98 15.24
CA LEU A 59 3.77 11.02 14.65
C LEU A 59 4.51 9.79 14.11
N LEU A 60 5.65 10.00 13.43
CA LEU A 60 6.44 8.89 12.89
C LEU A 60 6.94 7.95 13.99
N LYS A 61 7.46 8.49 15.10
CA LYS A 61 7.91 7.69 16.25
C LYS A 61 6.75 6.93 16.89
N CYS A 62 5.61 7.60 17.08
CA CYS A 62 4.42 6.93 17.60
C CYS A 62 3.98 5.74 16.73
N LEU A 63 4.08 5.85 15.40
CA LEU A 63 3.74 4.75 14.48
C LEU A 63 4.78 3.62 14.48
N ILE A 64 6.06 3.95 14.65
CA ILE A 64 7.14 2.96 14.81
C ILE A 64 6.94 2.17 16.11
N ASP A 65 6.53 2.86 17.18
CA ASP A 65 6.29 2.29 18.50
C ASP A 65 4.98 1.50 18.62
N ASP A 66 4.01 1.72 17.73
CA ASP A 66 2.70 1.05 17.71
C ASP A 66 2.79 -0.38 17.15
N VAL A 67 3.24 -1.31 17.99
CA VAL A 67 3.38 -2.74 17.65
C VAL A 67 2.01 -3.42 17.45
N ASP A 68 0.96 -2.91 18.09
CA ASP A 68 -0.36 -3.56 18.14
C ASP A 68 -1.21 -3.33 16.88
N ARG A 69 -0.93 -2.26 16.13
CA ARG A 69 -1.75 -1.90 14.94
C ARG A 69 -0.94 -1.78 13.66
N VAL A 70 0.37 -1.59 13.74
CA VAL A 70 1.24 -1.37 12.58
C VAL A 70 2.01 -2.64 12.23
N CYS A 71 1.88 -3.09 10.98
CA CYS A 71 2.65 -4.23 10.47
C CYS A 71 4.09 -3.86 10.11
N SER A 72 4.25 -2.77 9.38
CA SER A 72 5.56 -2.29 8.92
C SER A 72 5.45 -0.83 8.51
N VAL A 73 6.41 -0.02 8.91
CA VAL A 73 6.46 1.41 8.55
C VAL A 73 6.95 1.59 7.11
N HIS A 74 7.58 0.58 6.52
CA HIS A 74 8.24 0.66 5.21
C HIS A 74 7.35 0.23 4.02
N ILE A 75 6.02 0.24 4.20
CA ILE A 75 5.09 -0.08 3.12
C ILE A 75 5.11 1.03 2.05
N ARG A 76 5.02 0.63 0.78
CA ARG A 76 4.95 1.55 -0.37
C ARG A 76 3.62 2.30 -0.41
N HIS A 77 3.64 3.50 -1.01
CA HIS A 77 2.46 4.36 -1.11
C HIS A 77 1.32 3.67 -1.86
N ASP A 78 1.53 3.35 -3.14
CA ASP A 78 0.54 2.69 -3.99
C ASP A 78 1.17 1.83 -5.08
N LEU A 79 0.36 1.02 -5.76
CA LEU A 79 0.78 0.23 -6.92
C LEU A 79 1.24 1.11 -8.10
N SER A 80 0.69 2.32 -8.25
CA SER A 80 1.05 3.26 -9.31
C SER A 80 2.29 4.10 -8.97
N GLU A 81 2.49 4.39 -7.69
CA GLU A 81 3.65 5.12 -7.17
C GLU A 81 4.44 4.20 -6.25
N SER A 82 5.47 3.55 -6.80
CA SER A 82 6.38 2.66 -6.05
C SER A 82 7.32 3.42 -5.10
N LEU A 83 6.90 4.60 -4.63
CA LEU A 83 7.64 5.37 -3.65
C LEU A 83 7.39 4.79 -2.27
N SER A 84 8.47 4.73 -1.50
CA SER A 84 8.46 4.25 -0.12
C SER A 84 8.66 5.44 0.81
N VAL A 85 8.42 5.25 2.10
CA VAL A 85 8.56 6.30 3.12
C VAL A 85 9.94 6.97 3.07
N ILE A 86 11.02 6.21 2.85
CA ILE A 86 12.37 6.77 2.70
C ILE A 86 12.47 7.67 1.45
N HIS A 87 11.85 7.29 0.33
CA HIS A 87 11.84 8.14 -0.87
C HIS A 87 11.16 9.49 -0.61
N TYR A 88 10.06 9.50 0.16
CA TYR A 88 9.43 10.76 0.58
C TYR A 88 10.30 11.56 1.56
N ALA A 89 11.04 10.89 2.45
CA ALA A 89 11.95 11.59 3.37
C ALA A 89 13.12 12.24 2.64
N ILE A 90 13.65 11.55 1.62
CA ILE A 90 14.66 12.07 0.69
C ILE A 90 14.10 13.30 -0.05
N LYS A 91 12.88 13.19 -0.60
CA LYS A 91 12.21 14.29 -1.32
C LYS A 91 11.96 15.52 -0.44
N ASN A 92 11.66 15.31 0.84
CA ASN A 92 11.47 16.38 1.82
C ASN A 92 12.78 16.94 2.39
N ASN A 93 13.93 16.40 1.96
CA ASN A 93 15.26 16.80 2.39
C ASN A 93 15.43 16.80 3.93
N ASN A 94 14.82 15.83 4.61
CA ASN A 94 14.79 15.79 6.08
C ASN A 94 15.60 14.61 6.64
N ILE A 95 16.84 14.90 7.02
CA ILE A 95 17.81 13.92 7.54
C ILE A 95 17.32 13.28 8.85
N ASN A 96 16.62 14.02 9.70
CA ASN A 96 16.19 13.52 11.01
C ASN A 96 15.16 12.40 10.87
N LEU A 97 14.20 12.56 9.95
CA LEU A 97 13.22 11.51 9.65
C LEU A 97 13.89 10.31 9.01
N LEU A 98 14.83 10.55 8.10
CA LEU A 98 15.58 9.51 7.42
C LEU A 98 16.40 8.65 8.41
N LYS A 99 17.02 9.28 9.43
CA LYS A 99 17.71 8.57 10.52
C LYS A 99 16.77 7.65 11.29
N ILE A 100 15.60 8.16 11.70
CA ILE A 100 14.59 7.39 12.44
C ILE A 100 14.13 6.17 11.62
N LEU A 101 13.92 6.35 10.30
CA LEU A 101 13.50 5.26 9.41
C LEU A 101 14.60 4.21 9.22
N LEU A 102 15.86 4.62 9.09
CA LEU A 102 16.97 3.67 8.97
C LEU A 102 17.25 2.93 10.27
N GLU A 103 17.03 3.58 11.42
CA GLU A 103 17.12 2.93 12.73
C GLU A 103 16.09 1.81 12.86
N ASP A 104 14.82 2.05 12.50
CA ASP A 104 13.78 1.01 12.47
C ASP A 104 14.07 -0.07 11.42
N LEU A 105 14.69 0.28 10.30
CA LEU A 105 15.07 -0.68 9.26
C LEU A 105 16.19 -1.63 9.74
N LYS A 106 17.20 -1.11 10.45
CA LYS A 106 18.31 -1.91 10.99
C LYS A 106 17.88 -2.75 12.19
N ASN A 107 17.06 -2.17 13.06
CA ASN A 107 16.57 -2.80 14.28
C ASN A 107 15.03 -2.79 14.29
N PRO A 108 14.38 -3.63 13.45
CA PRO A 108 12.93 -3.67 13.39
C PRO A 108 12.37 -4.13 14.73
N LYS A 109 11.28 -3.52 15.18
CA LYS A 109 10.61 -3.97 16.39
C LYS A 109 10.11 -5.40 16.27
N ASP A 110 10.40 -6.20 17.29
CA ASP A 110 9.87 -7.56 17.43
C ASP A 110 8.34 -7.53 17.63
N ASN A 111 7.67 -8.61 17.23
CA ASN A 111 6.23 -8.85 17.46
C ASN A 111 5.25 -7.84 16.84
N ARG A 112 5.64 -7.13 15.77
CA ARG A 112 4.72 -6.28 15.00
C ARG A 112 3.45 -7.04 14.56
N TYR A 113 2.36 -6.29 14.43
CA TYR A 113 1.08 -6.84 13.98
C TYR A 113 1.26 -7.62 12.66
N PRO A 114 0.69 -8.83 12.52
CA PRO A 114 0.90 -9.63 11.32
C PRO A 114 0.24 -8.98 10.10
N PHE A 115 0.90 -9.10 8.95
CA PHE A 115 0.28 -8.72 7.68
C PHE A 115 -1.04 -9.48 7.47
N PRO A 116 -2.07 -8.82 6.92
CA PRO A 116 -3.35 -9.48 6.67
C PRO A 116 -3.15 -10.69 5.77
N GLU A 117 -3.66 -11.84 6.22
CA GLU A 117 -3.59 -13.07 5.44
C GLU A 117 -4.74 -13.12 4.44
N VAL A 118 -4.42 -13.51 3.20
CA VAL A 118 -5.42 -13.70 2.16
C VAL A 118 -5.68 -15.19 2.01
N THR A 119 -6.94 -15.57 2.20
CA THR A 119 -7.39 -16.96 2.09
C THR A 119 -7.34 -17.47 0.64
N ILE A 120 -7.61 -16.58 -0.33
CA ILE A 120 -7.60 -16.89 -1.76
C ILE A 120 -6.20 -16.63 -2.34
N LYS A 121 -5.35 -17.66 -2.32
CA LYS A 121 -3.97 -17.56 -2.85
C LYS A 121 -3.91 -17.68 -4.37
N LYS A 122 -4.77 -18.53 -4.96
CA LYS A 122 -4.79 -18.78 -6.41
C LYS A 122 -6.19 -19.16 -6.84
N GLN A 123 -6.66 -18.57 -7.94
CA GLN A 123 -7.88 -18.99 -8.60
C GLN A 123 -7.53 -19.41 -10.03
N SER A 124 -7.77 -20.69 -10.34
CA SER A 124 -7.64 -21.15 -11.72
C SER A 124 -8.89 -20.79 -12.51
N THR A 125 -8.70 -20.24 -13.71
CA THR A 125 -9.73 -20.33 -14.75
C THR A 125 -9.85 -21.79 -15.15
N GLY A 126 -11.06 -22.36 -15.03
CA GLY A 126 -11.30 -23.79 -15.25
C GLY A 126 -10.95 -24.27 -16.67
N HIS A 127 -11.27 -25.53 -16.98
CA HIS A 127 -11.11 -26.06 -18.34
C HIS A 127 -12.46 -26.09 -19.04
N ALA A 128 -12.51 -25.64 -20.29
CA ALA A 128 -13.68 -25.86 -21.12
C ALA A 128 -13.82 -27.37 -21.37
N ARG A 129 -14.98 -27.95 -21.06
CA ARG A 129 -15.21 -29.39 -21.25
C ARG A 129 -15.62 -29.65 -22.70
N ILE A 130 -15.03 -30.68 -23.31
CA ILE A 130 -15.35 -31.16 -24.67
C ILE A 130 -16.85 -31.38 -24.83
N ARG A 131 -17.52 -31.89 -23.78
CA ARG A 131 -18.96 -32.17 -23.78
C ARG A 131 -19.85 -30.94 -23.98
N THR A 132 -19.33 -29.74 -23.70
CA THR A 132 -20.07 -28.48 -23.81
C THR A 132 -19.84 -27.79 -25.16
N LEU A 133 -18.67 -27.98 -25.78
CA LEU A 133 -18.29 -27.29 -27.02
C LEU A 133 -18.20 -28.21 -28.25
N GLY A 134 -18.20 -29.53 -28.06
CA GLY A 134 -18.13 -30.53 -29.13
C GLY A 134 -16.74 -30.80 -29.70
N PHE A 135 -15.71 -30.06 -29.26
CA PHE A 135 -14.31 -30.26 -29.67
C PHE A 135 -13.35 -29.95 -28.52
N LEU A 136 -12.12 -30.46 -28.64
CA LEU A 136 -11.02 -30.20 -27.70
C LEU A 136 -10.62 -28.73 -27.80
N THR A 137 -10.89 -27.97 -26.74
CA THR A 137 -10.47 -26.58 -26.60
C THR A 137 -9.24 -26.48 -25.73
N ALA A 138 -8.38 -25.50 -26.03
CA ALA A 138 -7.24 -25.18 -25.17
C ALA A 138 -7.72 -24.84 -23.75
N LYS A 139 -6.85 -25.05 -22.76
CA LYS A 139 -7.08 -24.57 -21.39
C LYS A 139 -7.53 -23.12 -21.45
N ILE A 140 -8.61 -22.76 -20.75
CA ILE A 140 -9.08 -21.38 -20.68
C ILE A 140 -7.95 -20.60 -20.02
N MET A 141 -7.15 -19.93 -20.86
CA MET A 141 -6.11 -19.07 -20.37
C MET A 141 -6.79 -17.98 -19.57
N PRO A 142 -6.27 -17.65 -18.39
CA PRO A 142 -6.72 -16.44 -17.72
C PRO A 142 -6.58 -15.31 -18.73
N SER A 143 -7.68 -14.59 -19.02
CA SER A 143 -7.58 -13.27 -19.63
C SER A 143 -6.59 -12.45 -18.79
N ARG A 144 -5.97 -11.41 -19.34
CA ARG A 144 -4.89 -10.66 -18.65
C ARG A 144 -5.21 -10.35 -17.17
N GLY A 145 -6.47 -10.10 -16.82
CA GLY A 145 -6.95 -9.90 -15.45
C GLY A 145 -6.86 -11.09 -14.48
N ALA A 146 -6.87 -12.35 -14.95
CA ALA A 146 -6.75 -13.52 -14.07
C ALA A 146 -5.29 -13.98 -13.82
N ARG A 147 -4.30 -13.41 -14.53
CA ARG A 147 -2.88 -13.47 -14.11
C ARG A 147 -2.63 -12.55 -12.92
N GLU A 148 -3.25 -11.38 -12.91
CA GLU A 148 -3.16 -10.39 -11.82
C GLU A 148 -4.00 -10.76 -10.60
N GLY A 149 -5.10 -11.52 -10.78
CA GLY A 149 -5.97 -11.95 -9.69
C GLY A 149 -5.32 -12.90 -8.66
N ASN A 150 -4.25 -13.61 -9.04
CA ASN A 150 -3.52 -14.45 -8.10
C ASN A 150 -2.61 -13.57 -7.23
N ASN A 151 -2.78 -13.62 -5.91
CA ASN A 151 -2.10 -12.74 -4.96
C ASN A 151 -2.36 -11.24 -5.15
N ALA A 152 -3.43 -10.85 -5.85
CA ALA A 152 -3.78 -9.43 -6.07
C ALA A 152 -3.80 -8.62 -4.76
N LEU A 153 -4.24 -9.26 -3.67
CA LEU A 153 -4.39 -8.68 -2.34
C LEU A 153 -3.17 -8.89 -1.42
N ILE A 154 -2.14 -9.64 -1.86
CA ILE A 154 -0.93 -9.95 -1.05
C ILE A 154 0.29 -9.17 -1.57
N LYS A 155 0.18 -8.39 -2.64
CA LYS A 155 1.31 -7.62 -3.21
C LYS A 155 1.95 -6.72 -2.15
N ASP A 156 1.16 -6.07 -1.30
CA ASP A 156 1.65 -5.26 -0.18
C ASP A 156 2.57 -6.02 0.77
N LYS A 157 2.25 -7.29 1.07
CA LYS A 157 3.08 -8.16 1.92
C LYS A 157 4.39 -8.50 1.22
N MET A 158 4.35 -8.84 -0.08
CA MET A 158 5.56 -9.15 -0.84
C MET A 158 6.47 -7.92 -0.99
N GLU A 159 5.88 -6.73 -1.18
CA GLU A 159 6.62 -5.48 -1.30
C GLU A 159 7.22 -5.01 0.02
N ALA A 160 6.54 -5.24 1.15
CA ALA A 160 7.11 -4.97 2.47
C ALA A 160 8.26 -5.92 2.84
N ILE A 161 8.22 -7.18 2.35
CA ILE A 161 9.24 -8.20 2.60
C ILE A 161 10.43 -8.06 1.64
N ASN A 162 10.22 -7.54 0.43
CA ASN A 162 11.29 -7.22 -0.50
C ASN A 162 12.05 -6.00 0.04
N LEU A 163 12.98 -6.30 0.94
CA LEU A 163 13.90 -5.38 1.58
C LEU A 163 14.49 -4.44 0.53
N TYR A 164 14.33 -3.15 0.81
CA TYR A 164 15.07 -2.02 0.26
C TYR A 164 16.28 -2.36 -0.61
N ASP A 165 16.24 -1.95 -1.87
CA ASP A 165 17.44 -1.87 -2.70
C ASP A 165 18.12 -0.51 -2.47
N GLY A 166 19.23 -0.53 -1.72
CA GLY A 166 20.03 0.67 -1.47
C GLY A 166 20.45 1.38 -2.76
N LYS A 167 20.67 0.64 -3.86
CA LYS A 167 21.03 1.22 -5.16
C LYS A 167 19.89 2.02 -5.76
N GLU A 168 18.65 1.51 -5.67
CA GLU A 168 17.47 2.25 -6.12
C GLU A 168 17.29 3.55 -5.33
N THR A 169 17.49 3.50 -4.01
CA THR A 169 17.36 4.70 -3.16
C THR A 169 18.42 5.76 -3.47
N LEU A 170 19.66 5.35 -3.73
CA LEU A 170 20.75 6.25 -4.12
C LEU A 170 20.48 6.87 -5.49
N LEU A 171 20.04 6.07 -6.46
CA LEU A 171 19.66 6.56 -7.78
C LEU A 171 18.52 7.58 -7.68
N TYR A 172 17.51 7.30 -6.85
CA TYR A 172 16.41 8.22 -6.60
C TYR A 172 16.88 9.53 -5.96
N ALA A 173 17.81 9.48 -5.01
CA ALA A 173 18.38 10.68 -4.39
C ALA A 173 19.10 11.58 -5.41
N ILE A 174 19.86 10.97 -6.34
CA ILE A 174 20.53 11.69 -7.42
C ILE A 174 19.51 12.33 -8.36
N GLN A 175 18.46 11.59 -8.75
CA GLN A 175 17.43 12.09 -9.66
C GLN A 175 16.62 13.27 -9.10
N ASN A 176 16.41 13.31 -7.78
CA ASN A 176 15.62 14.36 -7.13
C ASN A 176 16.45 15.54 -6.60
N SER A 177 17.73 15.65 -7.00
CA SER A 177 18.63 16.77 -6.61
C SER A 177 18.70 16.98 -5.09
N CYS A 178 18.96 15.90 -4.35
CA CYS A 178 19.01 15.94 -2.89
C CYS A 178 20.23 16.71 -2.36
N SER A 179 20.17 17.12 -1.08
CA SER A 179 21.31 17.73 -0.41
C SER A 179 22.51 16.78 -0.36
N THR A 180 23.71 17.37 -0.35
CA THR A 180 24.97 16.63 -0.19
C THR A 180 25.00 15.85 1.11
N GLU A 181 24.44 16.42 2.19
CA GLU A 181 24.37 15.78 3.51
C GLU A 181 23.53 14.49 3.49
N ILE A 182 22.38 14.48 2.80
CA ILE A 182 21.58 13.26 2.65
C ILE A 182 22.32 12.24 1.80
N TYR A 183 22.95 12.68 0.71
CA TYR A 183 23.67 11.78 -0.17
C TYR A 183 24.82 11.08 0.55
N ASP A 184 25.65 11.84 1.27
CA ASP A 184 26.76 11.30 2.06
C ASP A 184 26.24 10.32 3.11
N PHE A 185 25.17 10.69 3.82
CA PHE A 185 24.54 9.83 4.82
C PHE A 185 23.98 8.52 4.21
N LEU A 186 23.36 8.58 3.03
CA LEU A 186 22.88 7.38 2.34
C LEU A 186 24.06 6.48 1.92
N CYS A 187 25.13 7.05 1.39
CA CYS A 187 26.34 6.31 1.01
C CYS A 187 26.95 5.57 2.22
N GLU A 188 27.03 6.21 3.39
CA GLU A 188 27.55 5.58 4.60
C GLU A 188 26.71 4.40 5.10
N ASN A 189 25.38 4.43 4.89
CA ASN A 189 24.46 3.46 5.47
C ASN A 189 24.06 2.32 4.54
N PHE A 190 24.20 2.50 3.22
CA PHE A 190 23.83 1.50 2.21
C PHE A 190 25.04 0.82 1.55
N HIS A 191 26.25 1.02 2.11
CA HIS A 191 27.49 0.39 1.68
C HIS A 191 27.67 -1.05 2.18
#